data_AF-A0AAU6GPX2-F1
#
_entry.id   AF-A0AAU6GPX2-F1
#
_cell.length_a   1.000
_cell.length_b   1.000
_cell.length_c   1.000
_cell.angle_alpha   90.00
_cell.angle_beta   90.00
_cell.angle_gamma   90.00
#
_symmetry.space_group_name_H-M   'P 1'
#
loop_
_entity.id
_entity.type
_entity.pdbx_description
1 polymer ?
#
loop_
_entity_poly.entity_id
_entity_poly.type
_entity_poly.pdbx_seq_one_letter_code
_entity_poly.pdbx_strand_id
1 'polypeptide(L)'
;MEGVVFKRLNAPYRPGARAWLKYKVRETAEAIVGGLTGHRSVPRTLLLGRYDEQERPQDIGRTTTLPRAAGALVGELLTTVRDGHPWTEWSFSAGWGRRETLVEPDLVVEVAVDVARDTSGRWHHPARWHRPRTDLRPADIPHSGTPRD
;
A
#
# COMPACT_ATOMS: atom_id res chain seq x y z
N MET A 1 16.84 7.17 -9.55
CA MET A 1 17.84 7.34 -8.47
C MET A 1 17.17 7.00 -7.14
N GLU A 2 17.52 5.90 -6.47
CA GLU A 2 16.76 5.31 -5.34
C GLU A 2 16.93 6.00 -3.97
N GLY A 3 17.95 6.84 -3.82
CA GLY A 3 18.27 7.49 -2.55
C GLY A 3 19.74 7.87 -2.43
N VAL A 4 20.06 8.62 -1.37
CA VAL A 4 21.42 9.05 -1.03
C VAL A 4 21.83 8.42 0.28
N VAL A 5 23.06 7.91 0.34
CA VAL A 5 23.67 7.43 1.59
C VAL A 5 24.72 8.44 2.00
N PHE A 6 24.52 9.09 3.15
CA PHE A 6 25.52 9.97 3.75
C PHE A 6 26.49 9.15 4.58
N LYS A 7 27.79 9.28 4.27
CA LYS A 7 28.89 8.74 5.05
C LYS A 7 29.81 9.89 5.44
N ARG A 8 30.30 9.92 6.69
CA ARG A 8 31.37 10.84 7.07
C ARG A 8 32.65 10.42 6.32
N LEU A 9 33.29 11.35 5.63
CA LEU A 9 34.51 11.10 4.83
C LEU A 9 35.63 10.44 5.65
N ASN A 10 35.73 10.76 6.95
CA ASN A 10 36.83 10.33 7.81
C ASN A 10 36.42 9.25 8.85
N ALA A 11 35.26 8.60 8.69
CA ALA A 11 34.83 7.58 9.64
C ALA A 11 35.39 6.18 9.27
N PRO A 12 36.05 5.46 10.20
CA PRO A 12 36.46 4.08 9.96
C PRO A 12 35.24 3.18 9.79
N TYR A 13 35.37 2.15 8.93
CA TYR A 13 34.33 1.12 8.78
C TYR A 13 34.13 0.40 10.12
N ARG A 14 32.91 0.42 10.64
CA ARG A 14 32.54 -0.25 11.90
C ARG A 14 31.47 -1.29 11.60
N PRO A 15 31.82 -2.59 11.51
CA PRO A 15 30.84 -3.65 11.35
C PRO A 15 29.81 -3.59 12.48
N GLY A 16 28.52 -3.66 12.15
CA GLY A 16 27.42 -3.64 13.13
C GLY A 16 27.03 -2.26 13.69
N ALA A 17 27.72 -1.18 13.34
CA ALA A 17 27.37 0.16 13.79
C ALA A 17 26.40 0.87 12.83
N ARG A 18 25.36 1.53 13.36
CA ARG A 18 24.47 2.43 12.60
C ARG A 18 25.13 3.78 12.29
N ALA A 19 26.19 3.77 11.49
CA ALA A 19 26.98 4.97 11.17
C ALA A 19 26.60 5.67 9.86
N TRP A 20 25.76 5.04 9.04
CA TRP A 20 25.35 5.57 7.72
C TRP A 20 23.88 6.01 7.75
N LEU A 21 23.62 7.22 7.25
CA LEU A 21 22.27 7.75 7.11
C LEU A 21 21.78 7.53 5.69
N LYS A 22 20.72 6.74 5.52
CA LYS A 22 20.10 6.47 4.22
C LYS A 22 18.86 7.33 4.06
N TYR A 23 18.88 8.21 3.08
CA TYR A 23 17.70 8.95 2.61
C TYR A 23 17.19 8.27 1.34
N LYS A 24 15.94 7.78 1.36
CA LYS A 24 15.27 7.22 0.18
C LYS A 24 14.29 8.24 -0.37
N VAL A 25 14.26 8.43 -1.68
CA VAL A 25 13.17 9.15 -2.35
C VAL A 25 11.94 8.26 -2.22
N ARG A 26 10.85 8.81 -1.65
CA ARG A 26 9.57 8.12 -1.54
C ARG A 26 8.60 8.76 -2.51
N GLU A 27 8.08 7.95 -3.41
CA GLU A 27 7.00 8.37 -4.30
C GLU A 27 5.66 8.07 -3.63
N THR A 28 4.68 8.95 -3.81
CA THR A 28 3.30 8.67 -3.43
C THR A 28 2.57 8.05 -4.61
N ALA A 29 1.70 7.10 -4.31
CA ALA A 29 0.85 6.42 -5.27
C ALA A 29 -0.56 6.24 -4.70
N GLU A 30 -1.55 6.27 -5.59
CA GLU A 30 -2.93 5.94 -5.27
C GLU A 30 -3.14 4.42 -5.28
N ALA A 31 -4.02 3.91 -4.43
CA ALA A 31 -4.40 2.50 -4.40
C ALA A 31 -5.85 2.37 -3.96
N ILE A 32 -6.52 1.32 -4.42
CA ILE A 32 -7.88 0.98 -4.02
C ILE A 32 -7.81 0.01 -2.83
N VAL A 33 -8.65 0.19 -1.83
CA VAL A 33 -8.73 -0.69 -0.66
C VAL A 33 -9.72 -1.82 -0.94
N GLY A 34 -9.26 -3.06 -1.08
CA GLY A 34 -10.15 -4.23 -1.23
C GLY A 34 -10.21 -5.12 0.01
N GLY A 35 -9.41 -4.80 1.04
CA GLY A 35 -9.44 -5.57 2.27
C GLY A 35 -8.64 -4.95 3.39
N LEU A 36 -8.76 -5.56 4.56
CA LEU A 36 -8.09 -5.11 5.78
C LEU A 36 -7.71 -6.26 6.69
N THR A 37 -6.77 -6.00 7.61
CA THR A 37 -6.61 -6.82 8.82
C THR A 37 -7.05 -6.04 10.06
N GLY A 38 -7.43 -6.75 11.12
CA GLY A 38 -7.96 -6.14 12.35
C GLY A 38 -9.48 -5.92 12.27
N HIS A 39 -10.01 -5.04 13.13
CA HIS A 39 -11.43 -4.75 13.17
C HIS A 39 -11.78 -3.66 12.14
N ARG A 40 -12.91 -3.78 11.44
CA ARG A 40 -13.30 -2.81 10.38
C ARG A 40 -13.37 -1.37 10.86
N SER A 41 -13.88 -1.12 12.07
CA SER A 41 -13.96 0.24 12.62
C SER A 41 -12.60 0.85 12.98
N VAL A 42 -11.55 0.03 13.11
CA VAL A 42 -10.18 0.50 13.38
C VAL A 42 -9.20 -0.48 12.69
N PRO A 43 -9.09 -0.45 11.35
CA PRO A 43 -8.24 -1.36 10.62
C PRO A 43 -6.78 -1.21 11.04
N ARG A 44 -6.08 -2.34 11.09
CA ARG A 44 -4.66 -2.40 11.45
C ARG A 44 -3.76 -2.26 10.22
N THR A 45 -4.15 -2.85 9.10
CA THR A 45 -3.48 -2.70 7.79
C THR A 45 -4.53 -2.73 6.70
N LEU A 46 -4.25 -2.07 5.57
CA LEU A 46 -5.07 -2.16 4.35
C LEU A 46 -4.40 -3.05 3.34
N LEU A 47 -5.20 -3.77 2.57
CA LEU A 47 -4.78 -4.57 1.44
C LEU A 47 -5.18 -3.82 0.17
N LEU A 48 -4.23 -3.70 -0.75
CA LEU A 48 -4.22 -2.64 -1.75
C LEU A 48 -4.26 -3.19 -3.17
N GLY A 49 -5.04 -2.52 -4.00
CA GLY A 49 -5.32 -2.88 -5.38
C GLY A 49 -5.17 -1.79 -6.39
N ARG A 50 -5.06 -2.24 -7.64
CA ARG A 50 -5.32 -1.46 -8.84
C ARG A 50 -5.99 -2.34 -9.89
N TYR A 51 -6.63 -1.72 -10.86
CA TYR A 51 -7.01 -2.39 -12.09
C TYR A 51 -5.86 -2.33 -13.10
N ASP A 52 -5.64 -3.41 -13.85
CA ASP A 52 -4.81 -3.38 -15.05
C ASP A 52 -5.58 -2.83 -16.25
N GLU A 53 -4.90 -2.70 -17.40
CA GLU A 53 -5.51 -2.17 -18.63
C GLU A 53 -6.64 -3.03 -19.19
N GLN A 54 -6.83 -4.25 -18.70
CA GLN A 54 -7.95 -5.13 -19.04
C GLN A 54 -9.05 -5.13 -17.95
N GLU A 55 -9.05 -4.12 -17.08
CA GLU A 55 -9.98 -3.96 -15.96
C GLU A 55 -9.94 -5.13 -14.95
N ARG A 56 -8.83 -5.88 -14.91
CA ARG A 56 -8.66 -6.97 -13.94
C ARG A 56 -7.95 -6.46 -12.69
N PRO A 57 -8.36 -6.93 -11.50
CA PRO A 57 -7.75 -6.50 -10.25
C PRO A 57 -6.36 -7.10 -10.02
N GLN A 58 -5.41 -6.27 -9.62
CA GLN A 58 -4.02 -6.63 -9.33
C GLN A 58 -3.64 -6.32 -7.87
N ASP A 59 -3.17 -7.33 -7.12
CA ASP A 59 -2.66 -7.14 -5.76
C ASP A 59 -1.34 -6.36 -5.84
N ILE A 60 -1.38 -5.10 -5.43
CA ILE A 60 -0.19 -4.24 -5.43
C ILE A 60 0.48 -4.18 -4.05
N GLY A 61 -0.11 -4.82 -3.03
CA GLY A 61 0.51 -5.04 -1.73
C GLY A 61 -0.38 -4.64 -0.56
N ARG A 62 0.25 -4.19 0.53
CA ARG A 62 -0.45 -3.80 1.76
C ARG A 62 0.21 -2.59 2.40
N THR A 63 -0.49 -1.95 3.32
CA THR A 63 0.12 -0.91 4.15
C THR A 63 0.98 -1.48 5.26
N THR A 64 1.88 -0.67 5.81
CA THR A 64 2.38 -0.85 7.18
C THR A 64 1.22 -0.77 8.18
N THR A 65 1.49 -1.05 9.46
CA THR A 65 0.49 -0.87 10.51
C THR A 65 0.03 0.59 10.53
N LEU A 66 -1.28 0.81 10.45
CA LEU A 66 -1.89 2.13 10.52
C LEU A 66 -1.77 2.70 11.94
N PRO A 67 -1.50 4.00 12.11
CA PRO A 67 -1.79 4.69 13.35
C PRO A 67 -3.27 4.52 13.72
N ARG A 68 -3.60 4.39 15.00
CA ARG A 68 -4.98 4.13 15.47
C ARG A 68 -5.99 5.16 14.92
N ALA A 69 -5.62 6.44 14.91
CA ALA A 69 -6.48 7.52 14.39
C ALA A 69 -6.73 7.38 12.88
N ALA A 70 -5.69 7.02 12.11
CA ALA A 70 -5.84 6.75 10.68
C ALA A 70 -6.71 5.50 10.43
N GLY A 71 -6.55 4.46 11.24
CA GLY A 71 -7.43 3.29 11.22
C GLY A 71 -8.88 3.68 11.46
N ALA A 72 -9.17 4.42 12.54
CA ALA A 72 -10.53 4.87 12.83
C ALA A 72 -11.15 5.67 11.67
N LEU A 73 -10.38 6.64 11.13
CA LEU A 73 -10.81 7.45 9.99
C LEU A 73 -11.12 6.61 8.76
N VAL A 74 -10.24 5.67 8.40
CA VAL A 74 -10.49 4.77 7.26
C VAL A 74 -11.70 3.89 7.54
N GLY A 75 -11.84 3.38 8.76
CA GLY A 75 -12.95 2.50 9.16
C GLY A 75 -14.33 3.12 8.95
N GLU A 76 -14.46 4.44 9.07
CA GLU A 76 -15.70 5.18 8.80
C GLU A 76 -16.02 5.27 7.30
N LEU A 77 -15.01 5.16 6.43
CA LEU A 77 -15.13 5.27 4.98
C LEU A 77 -15.31 3.91 4.29
N LEU A 78 -15.12 2.80 5.01
CA LEU A 78 -15.16 1.46 4.43
C LEU A 78 -16.59 0.96 4.27
N THR A 79 -16.93 0.56 3.04
CA THR A 79 -18.18 -0.14 2.74
C THR A 79 -18.03 -1.64 2.94
N THR A 80 -19.02 -2.26 3.58
CA THR A 80 -19.05 -3.73 3.75
C THR A 80 -19.48 -4.39 2.46
N VAL A 81 -18.83 -5.50 2.11
CA VAL A 81 -19.19 -6.31 0.93
C VAL A 81 -20.66 -6.71 1.01
N ARG A 82 -21.42 -6.38 -0.03
CA ARG A 82 -22.86 -6.70 -0.12
C ARG A 82 -23.09 -8.03 -0.82
N ASP A 83 -22.57 -8.21 -2.04
CA ASP A 83 -22.84 -9.37 -2.89
C ASP A 83 -21.61 -9.78 -3.70
N GLY A 84 -20.87 -10.78 -3.19
CA GLY A 84 -19.63 -11.23 -3.83
C GLY A 84 -18.54 -10.16 -3.80
N HIS A 85 -17.29 -10.57 -3.63
CA HIS A 85 -16.19 -9.63 -3.72
C HIS A 85 -15.69 -9.59 -5.17
N PRO A 86 -15.62 -8.42 -5.84
CA PRO A 86 -15.21 -8.36 -7.25
C PRO A 86 -13.78 -8.87 -7.47
N TRP A 87 -12.96 -8.96 -6.42
CA TRP A 87 -11.62 -9.53 -6.47
C TRP A 87 -11.60 -10.90 -5.76
N THR A 88 -12.42 -11.84 -6.22
CA THR A 88 -12.58 -13.18 -5.64
C THR A 88 -11.33 -14.07 -5.82
N GLU A 89 -10.58 -13.87 -6.90
CA GLU A 89 -9.38 -14.66 -7.21
C GLU A 89 -8.11 -14.13 -6.51
N TRP A 90 -8.22 -13.06 -5.72
CA TRP A 90 -7.10 -12.58 -4.92
C TRP A 90 -6.84 -13.46 -3.71
N SER A 91 -5.70 -14.14 -3.75
CA SER A 91 -5.05 -14.62 -2.55
C SER A 91 -4.32 -13.45 -1.89
N PHE A 92 -5.03 -12.71 -1.05
CA PHE A 92 -4.34 -11.91 -0.06
C PHE A 92 -3.55 -12.88 0.84
N SER A 93 -2.27 -13.05 0.54
CA SER A 93 -1.41 -13.87 1.39
C SER A 93 -1.14 -13.06 2.65
N ALA A 94 -2.08 -12.99 3.61
CA ALA A 94 -1.83 -12.49 4.95
C ALA A 94 -0.66 -13.30 5.53
N GLY A 95 0.56 -12.81 5.35
CA GLY A 95 1.74 -13.44 5.94
C GLY A 95 1.46 -13.71 7.43
N TRP A 96 1.58 -14.98 7.80
CA TRP A 96 1.41 -15.55 9.14
C TRP A 96 0.08 -15.21 9.84
N GLY A 97 -0.97 -15.98 9.51
CA GLY A 97 -2.06 -16.31 10.44
C GLY A 97 -3.09 -15.21 10.75
N ARG A 98 -3.13 -14.12 9.98
CA ARG A 98 -4.16 -13.08 10.17
C ARG A 98 -5.36 -13.32 9.27
N ARG A 99 -6.54 -13.28 9.88
CA ARG A 99 -7.80 -13.18 9.14
C ARG A 99 -7.91 -11.81 8.51
N GLU A 100 -8.10 -11.81 7.20
CA GLU A 100 -8.38 -10.63 6.41
C GLU A 100 -9.90 -10.50 6.27
N THR A 101 -10.37 -9.26 6.17
CA THR A 101 -11.77 -8.94 5.92
C THR A 101 -11.83 -8.15 4.62
N LEU A 102 -12.57 -8.68 3.65
CA LEU A 102 -12.84 -8.00 2.39
C LEU A 102 -13.80 -6.85 2.60
N VAL A 103 -13.67 -5.82 1.78
CA VAL A 103 -14.52 -4.60 1.75
C VAL A 103 -14.81 -4.27 0.30
N GLU A 104 -15.86 -3.50 0.04
CA GLU A 104 -16.08 -3.03 -1.34
C GLU A 104 -14.86 -2.20 -1.79
N PRO A 105 -14.34 -2.43 -3.01
CA PRO A 105 -13.19 -1.70 -3.52
C PRO A 105 -13.59 -0.32 -4.07
N ASP A 106 -14.27 0.48 -3.26
CA ASP A 106 -14.76 1.82 -3.61
C ASP A 106 -13.87 2.95 -3.05
N LEU A 107 -13.06 2.65 -2.03
CA LEU A 107 -12.20 3.63 -1.37
C LEU A 107 -10.80 3.70 -2.00
N VAL A 108 -10.41 4.90 -2.45
CA VAL A 108 -9.04 5.21 -2.88
C VAL A 108 -8.24 5.82 -1.72
N VAL A 109 -6.98 5.39 -1.58
CA VAL A 109 -6.02 5.90 -0.60
C VAL A 109 -4.72 6.31 -1.25
N GLU A 110 -4.08 7.32 -0.69
CA GLU A 110 -2.73 7.73 -1.06
C GLU A 110 -1.73 7.08 -0.08
N VAL A 111 -0.67 6.48 -0.63
CA VAL A 111 0.37 5.80 0.14
C VAL A 111 1.75 6.15 -0.38
N ALA A 112 2.73 6.20 0.50
CA ALA A 112 4.13 6.38 0.15
C ALA A 112 4.82 5.01 -0.01
N VAL A 113 5.48 4.81 -1.14
CA VAL A 113 6.09 3.54 -1.54
C VAL A 113 7.57 3.72 -1.84
N ASP A 114 8.35 2.64 -1.66
CA ASP A 114 9.68 2.58 -2.23
C ASP A 114 9.56 2.23 -3.72
N VAL A 115 10.46 2.77 -4.55
CA VAL A 115 10.41 2.66 -6.03
C VAL A 115 10.53 1.22 -6.55
N ALA A 116 11.02 0.29 -5.73
CA ALA A 116 11.16 -1.12 -6.11
C ALA A 116 9.81 -1.84 -6.27
N ARG A 117 9.48 -2.20 -7.51
CA ARG A 117 8.35 -3.08 -7.90
C ARG A 117 8.88 -4.39 -8.46
N ASP A 118 8.15 -5.48 -8.27
CA ASP A 118 8.43 -6.73 -8.99
C ASP A 118 7.86 -6.69 -10.43
N THR A 119 8.11 -7.75 -11.20
CA THR A 119 7.64 -7.88 -12.59
C THR A 119 6.10 -7.83 -12.72
N SER A 120 5.36 -8.10 -11.64
CA SER A 120 3.89 -8.01 -11.61
C SER A 120 3.38 -6.61 -11.21
N GLY A 121 4.28 -5.66 -10.95
CA GLY A 121 3.93 -4.31 -10.52
C GLY A 121 3.62 -4.20 -9.02
N ARG A 122 3.81 -5.27 -8.25
CA ARG A 122 3.55 -5.30 -6.81
C ARG A 122 4.69 -4.66 -6.02
N TRP A 123 4.35 -3.96 -4.95
CA TRP A 123 5.35 -3.37 -4.08
C TRP A 123 6.01 -4.43 -3.20
N HIS A 124 7.34 -4.46 -3.21
CA HIS A 124 8.12 -5.37 -2.38
C HIS A 124 7.96 -5.09 -0.89
N HIS A 125 7.84 -3.82 -0.51
CA HIS A 125 7.71 -3.38 0.87
C HIS A 125 6.30 -2.87 1.15
N PRO A 126 5.75 -3.11 2.36
CA PRO A 126 4.48 -2.51 2.75
C PRO A 126 4.50 -0.98 2.62
N ALA A 127 3.46 -0.45 2.00
CA ALA A 127 3.31 0.98 1.74
C ALA A 127 3.02 1.76 3.02
N ARG A 128 3.53 2.98 3.14
CA ARG A 128 3.22 3.83 4.29
C ARG A 128 1.94 4.61 4.00
N TRP A 129 1.00 4.55 4.94
CA TRP A 129 -0.21 5.36 4.91
C TRP A 129 0.10 6.86 4.75
N HIS A 130 -0.63 7.54 3.88
CA HIS A 130 -0.63 9.00 3.80
C HIS A 130 -2.00 9.59 4.15
N ARG A 131 -3.03 9.40 3.30
CA ARG A 131 -4.39 9.94 3.50
C ARG A 131 -5.43 9.22 2.65
N PRO A 132 -6.73 9.27 2.98
CA PRO A 132 -7.77 8.85 2.04
C PRO A 132 -7.87 9.87 0.89
N ARG A 133 -8.36 9.40 -0.26
CA ARG A 133 -8.68 10.23 -1.42
C ARG A 133 -10.17 10.12 -1.72
N THR A 134 -10.99 10.67 -0.82
CA THR A 134 -12.46 10.73 -1.00
C THR A 134 -12.88 11.61 -2.18
N ASP A 135 -11.92 12.36 -2.74
CA ASP A 135 -12.02 13.12 -3.99
C ASP A 135 -11.86 12.25 -5.25
N LEU A 136 -11.43 10.99 -5.12
CA LEU A 136 -11.18 10.08 -6.23
C LEU A 136 -12.02 8.81 -6.12
N ARG A 137 -12.42 8.28 -7.26
CA ARG A 137 -13.02 6.96 -7.41
C ARG A 137 -11.98 5.98 -8.01
N PRO A 138 -12.19 4.66 -7.87
CA PRO A 138 -11.34 3.66 -8.50
C PRO A 138 -11.07 3.87 -10.00
N ALA A 139 -12.07 4.35 -10.74
CA ALA A 139 -11.95 4.64 -12.18
C ALA A 139 -11.14 5.91 -12.50
N ASP A 140 -10.90 6.77 -11.52
CA ASP A 140 -10.19 8.05 -11.72
C ASP A 140 -8.65 7.90 -11.54
N ILE A 141 -8.16 6.72 -11.13
CA ILE A 141 -6.72 6.48 -10.93
C ILE A 141 -6.12 5.64 -12.08
N PRO A 142 -4.85 5.87 -12.46
CA PRO A 142 -4.24 5.13 -13.57
C PRO A 142 -4.15 3.62 -13.32
N HIS A 143 -4.40 2.86 -14.38
CA HIS A 143 -4.21 1.42 -14.39
C HIS A 143 -2.75 1.03 -14.08
N SER A 144 -2.56 -0.13 -13.44
CA SER A 144 -1.22 -0.66 -13.22
C SER A 144 -0.61 -1.10 -14.54
N GLY A 145 0.62 -0.65 -14.84
CA GLY A 145 1.34 -1.02 -16.07
C GLY A 145 1.48 0.12 -17.09
N THR A 146 0.67 1.17 -16.98
CA THR A 146 0.80 2.35 -17.83
C THR A 146 2.04 3.17 -17.43
N PRO A 147 2.96 3.48 -18.35
CA PRO A 147 4.08 4.39 -18.07
C PRO A 147 3.56 5.75 -17.59
N ARG A 148 4.18 6.33 -16.56
CA ARG A 148 3.99 7.75 -16.26
C ARG A 148 4.89 8.53 -17.23
N ASP A 149 4.28 9.31 -18.13
CA ASP A 149 4.98 10.30 -18.96
C ASP A 149 5.67 11.38 -18.09
#